data_AF-A0A067EZ14-F1
#
_entry.id   AF-A0A067EZ14-F1
#
_cell.length_a   1.000
_cell.length_b   1.000
_cell.length_c   1.000
_cell.angle_alpha   90.00
_cell.angle_beta   90.00
_cell.angle_gamma   90.00
#
_symmetry.space_group_name_H-M   'P 1'
#
loop_
_entity.id
_entity.type
_entity.pdbx_description
1 polymer ?
#
loop_
_entity_poly.entity_id
_entity_poly.type
_entity_poly.pdbx_seq_one_letter_code
_entity_poly.pdbx_strand_id
1 'polypeptide(L)'
;MLLLPHFSTKPHLLFSSLSSSSSSLRPRLPKFPFYPAYFTKSPSCPSIACHVSTTGGGGAAQMESSASVDSVTHDLKNQRLDTETETDGGDESKMTKKLKALEDLNWDHSFVRELPGDPRTDSIPREVLHACYTKVSPSAEVENPQLVAWSESVADSLELDPKEFERPDFPLFFSGATPLAGAVPYAQCYGGHQFGMWAGQLGDGRAITLGEILNLKSERWELQLKGAGKTPYSRFADGLAVLRSSIREFLCSEAMHFLGIPTTRALCLVTTGKFVTRDMFYDGNPKEEPGAIVCRVAQSFLRFGSYQIHASRGQEDLDIVRTLADYAIRHHFRHIENMNKSESLSFSTGDEDHSVVDLTSNKYAGNSFR
;
A
#
# COMPACT_ATOMS: atom_id res chain seq x y z
N MET A 1 -5.64 13.92 74.18
CA MET A 1 -5.29 13.21 75.42
C MET A 1 -4.72 11.86 74.99
N LEU A 2 -3.43 11.85 74.61
CA LEU A 2 -2.29 11.21 75.33
C LEU A 2 -2.28 9.68 75.08
N LEU A 3 -1.27 8.99 74.53
CA LEU A 3 0.19 9.22 74.47
C LEU A 3 0.86 8.34 73.39
N LEU A 4 1.87 8.90 72.71
CA LEU A 4 3.07 8.23 72.15
C LEU A 4 4.11 8.04 73.29
N PRO A 5 5.19 7.22 73.13
CA PRO A 5 6.49 7.73 72.62
C PRO A 5 7.27 6.71 71.72
N HIS A 6 7.97 7.07 70.63
CA HIS A 6 9.24 7.82 70.43
C HIS A 6 10.54 7.01 70.62
N PHE A 7 11.34 6.91 69.54
CA PHE A 7 12.83 6.95 69.41
C PHE A 7 13.11 6.89 67.89
N SER A 8 13.48 7.93 67.13
CA SER A 8 14.62 8.87 67.13
C SER A 8 16.00 8.23 66.98
N THR A 9 16.63 8.39 65.81
CA THR A 9 17.90 9.17 65.64
C THR A 9 18.33 9.22 64.16
N LYS A 10 18.54 10.44 63.65
CA LYS A 10 19.50 10.74 62.57
C LYS A 10 20.84 11.13 63.21
N PRO A 11 21.92 11.20 62.42
CA PRO A 11 22.52 12.52 62.24
C PRO A 11 22.87 12.87 60.78
N HIS A 12 22.91 14.18 60.54
CA HIS A 12 23.47 14.89 59.38
C HIS A 12 24.98 15.09 59.52
N LEU A 13 25.69 15.29 58.40
CA LEU A 13 26.79 16.25 58.10
C LEU A 13 27.17 16.02 56.61
N LEU A 14 26.96 16.88 55.61
CA LEU A 14 27.42 18.25 55.27
C LEU A 14 28.80 18.36 54.58
N PHE A 15 28.77 18.97 53.38
CA PHE A 15 29.81 19.56 52.50
C PHE A 15 30.87 18.60 51.90
N SER A 16 31.26 18.68 50.61
CA SER A 16 31.64 19.87 49.85
C SER A 16 31.43 19.77 48.34
N SER A 17 31.21 20.95 47.75
CA SER A 17 31.26 21.33 46.33
C SER A 17 32.51 20.87 45.57
N LEU A 18 32.33 20.43 44.32
CA LEU A 18 33.27 20.69 43.23
C LEU A 18 32.47 20.89 41.93
N SER A 19 32.54 22.13 41.44
CA SER A 19 32.17 22.54 40.10
C SER A 19 33.16 21.98 39.08
N SER A 20 32.68 21.40 37.99
CA SER A 20 33.38 21.47 36.71
C SER A 20 32.38 21.51 35.55
N SER A 21 32.52 22.59 34.80
CA SER A 21 31.82 22.89 33.56
C SER A 21 32.39 22.10 32.38
N SER A 22 31.54 21.95 31.36
CA SER A 22 31.84 21.75 29.93
C SER A 22 32.50 20.43 29.50
N SER A 23 31.76 19.59 28.78
CA SER A 23 31.61 19.68 27.31
C SER A 23 31.00 18.39 26.76
N SER A 24 30.06 18.55 25.82
CA SER A 24 29.37 17.45 25.16
C SER A 24 30.30 16.70 24.21
N LEU A 25 30.49 15.40 24.43
CA LEU A 25 31.06 14.49 23.44
C LEU A 25 29.94 13.61 22.87
N ARG A 26 29.31 14.09 21.79
CA ARG A 26 28.57 13.20 20.88
C ARG A 26 29.57 12.56 19.92
N PRO A 27 29.52 11.24 19.70
CA PRO A 27 30.39 10.60 18.71
C PRO A 27 30.06 11.09 17.29
N ARG A 28 31.10 11.48 16.54
CA ARG A 28 31.00 11.80 15.12
C ARG A 28 30.83 10.51 14.32
N LEU A 29 29.73 10.40 13.57
CA LEU A 29 29.59 9.39 12.52
C LEU A 29 30.63 9.65 11.41
N PRO A 30 31.25 8.61 10.83
CA PRO A 30 32.20 8.79 9.73
C PRO A 30 31.48 9.34 8.50
N LYS A 31 32.03 10.42 7.93
CA LYS A 31 31.61 10.96 6.64
C LYS A 31 32.06 9.98 5.55
N PHE A 32 31.11 9.36 4.84
CA PHE A 32 31.41 8.65 3.59
C PHE A 32 31.76 9.68 2.50
N PRO A 33 32.95 9.61 1.87
CA PRO A 33 33.23 10.42 0.70
C PRO A 33 32.47 9.83 -0.50
N PHE A 34 31.57 10.62 -1.07
CA PHE A 34 31.05 10.37 -2.42
C PHE A 34 32.17 10.70 -3.41
N TYR A 35 32.73 9.68 -4.06
CA TYR A 35 33.61 9.86 -5.22
C TYR A 35 32.73 9.97 -6.48
N PRO A 36 32.85 11.03 -7.30
CA PRO A 36 32.20 11.05 -8.60
C PRO A 36 32.89 10.03 -9.52
N ALA A 37 32.10 9.11 -10.08
CA ALA A 37 32.60 8.16 -11.06
C ALA A 37 33.07 8.90 -12.33
N TYR A 38 34.32 8.64 -12.72
CA TYR A 38 34.89 9.04 -14.00
C TYR A 38 34.15 8.31 -15.13
N PHE A 39 33.47 9.06 -16.00
CA PHE A 39 32.95 8.56 -17.27
C PHE A 39 34.10 8.42 -18.28
N THR A 40 34.35 7.20 -18.73
CA THR A 40 35.19 6.90 -19.90
C THR A 40 34.37 7.03 -21.19
N LYS A 41 35.04 7.45 -22.27
CA LYS A 41 34.46 7.86 -23.56
C LYS A 41 34.01 6.68 -24.47
N SER A 42 32.82 6.89 -25.08
CA SER A 42 32.42 6.65 -26.50
C SER A 42 32.24 5.20 -27.02
N PRO A 43 31.42 4.91 -28.08
CA PRO A 43 31.08 5.81 -29.20
C PRO A 43 29.61 5.88 -29.72
N SER A 44 29.32 7.10 -30.23
CA SER A 44 28.47 7.55 -31.35
C SER A 44 27.24 6.76 -31.83
N CYS A 45 26.09 7.45 -31.83
CA CYS A 45 25.03 7.35 -32.84
C CYS A 45 24.70 8.77 -33.38
N PRO A 46 24.18 8.89 -34.62
CA PRO A 46 24.33 10.08 -35.45
C PRO A 46 23.30 11.18 -35.19
N SER A 47 23.78 12.43 -35.20
CA SER A 47 22.96 13.64 -35.11
C SER A 47 22.36 14.01 -36.47
N ILE A 48 21.03 14.15 -36.52
CA ILE A 48 20.32 14.85 -37.60
C ILE A 48 20.52 16.36 -37.39
N ALA A 49 21.13 16.99 -38.39
CA ALA A 49 21.37 18.43 -38.42
C ALA A 49 20.11 19.18 -38.87
N CYS A 50 19.66 20.16 -38.08
CA CYS A 50 18.73 21.19 -38.54
C CYS A 50 19.57 22.33 -39.14
N HIS A 51 19.46 22.52 -40.46
CA HIS A 51 20.02 23.67 -41.15
C HIS A 51 19.16 24.91 -40.89
N VAL A 52 19.77 25.94 -40.32
CA VAL A 52 19.27 27.32 -40.31
C VAL A 52 19.80 27.99 -41.57
N SER A 53 18.91 28.49 -42.42
CA SER A 53 19.23 29.39 -43.52
C SER A 53 18.56 30.74 -43.28
N THR A 54 19.40 31.76 -43.12
CA THR A 54 19.02 33.17 -43.01
C THR A 54 19.01 33.78 -44.41
N THR A 55 17.89 34.36 -44.83
CA THR A 55 17.86 35.51 -45.75
C THR A 55 16.74 36.45 -45.33
N GLY A 56 17.12 37.71 -45.06
CA GLY A 56 16.20 38.78 -44.73
C GLY A 56 15.65 39.51 -45.96
N GLY A 57 14.51 40.16 -45.78
CA GLY A 57 13.88 41.07 -46.74
C GLY A 57 12.55 41.57 -46.18
N GLY A 58 12.43 42.88 -45.98
CA GLY A 58 11.38 43.56 -45.20
C GLY A 58 10.02 43.72 -45.87
N GLY A 59 9.10 44.39 -45.17
CA GLY A 59 7.86 44.91 -45.75
C GLY A 59 6.67 44.87 -44.80
N ALA A 60 6.04 46.03 -44.62
CA ALA A 60 5.00 46.36 -43.65
C ALA A 60 3.57 45.83 -43.94
N ALA A 61 2.75 45.90 -42.89
CA ALA A 61 1.34 46.34 -42.86
C ALA A 61 0.17 45.30 -42.83
N GLN A 62 -0.61 45.45 -41.75
CA GLN A 62 -2.09 45.46 -41.60
C GLN A 62 -2.99 44.21 -41.68
N MET A 63 -3.88 44.18 -40.66
CA MET A 63 -5.29 43.79 -40.57
C MET A 63 -5.74 42.32 -40.36
N GLU A 64 -6.39 42.15 -39.19
CA GLU A 64 -7.56 41.35 -38.79
C GLU A 64 -7.99 40.11 -39.62
N SER A 65 -8.17 38.97 -38.94
CA SER A 65 -9.50 38.33 -38.75
C SER A 65 -9.40 36.94 -38.08
N SER A 66 -10.48 36.61 -37.38
CA SER A 66 -10.83 35.40 -36.63
C SER A 66 -10.83 34.09 -37.42
N ALA A 67 -10.40 32.97 -36.83
CA ALA A 67 -11.10 31.67 -36.90
C ALA A 67 -10.47 30.61 -35.97
N SER A 68 -11.35 29.70 -35.53
CA SER A 68 -11.23 28.64 -34.52
C SER A 68 -10.17 27.57 -34.79
N VAL A 69 -9.55 27.04 -33.72
CA VAL A 69 -8.69 25.84 -33.75
C VAL A 69 -9.53 24.63 -33.36
N ASP A 70 -10.40 24.21 -34.27
CA ASP A 70 -11.05 22.89 -34.27
C ASP A 70 -10.84 22.28 -35.66
N SER A 71 -9.64 21.72 -35.94
CA SER A 71 -9.40 21.01 -37.20
C SER A 71 -8.17 20.07 -37.23
N VAL A 72 -7.53 19.75 -36.09
CA VAL A 72 -6.28 18.95 -36.13
C VAL A 72 -6.36 17.63 -35.33
N THR A 73 -7.50 17.29 -34.74
CA THR A 73 -7.65 16.05 -33.95
C THR A 73 -8.40 14.92 -34.67
N HIS A 74 -8.76 15.07 -35.95
CA HIS A 74 -9.58 14.07 -36.65
C HIS A 74 -8.80 13.10 -37.57
N ASP A 75 -7.49 13.29 -37.77
CA ASP A 75 -6.70 12.53 -38.76
C ASP A 75 -5.72 11.49 -38.19
N LEU A 76 -5.80 11.18 -36.88
CA LEU A 76 -4.94 10.16 -36.24
C LEU A 76 -5.68 8.91 -35.75
N LYS A 77 -6.96 8.71 -36.10
CA LYS A 77 -7.76 7.55 -35.66
C LYS A 77 -7.98 6.43 -36.69
N ASN A 78 -7.54 6.57 -37.93
CA ASN A 78 -7.86 5.60 -39.00
C ASN A 78 -6.64 4.93 -39.66
N GLN A 79 -5.73 4.36 -38.86
CA GLN A 79 -4.79 3.36 -39.36
C GLN A 79 -4.66 2.21 -38.35
N ARG A 80 -5.63 1.30 -38.37
CA ARG A 80 -5.44 -0.07 -37.87
C ARG A 80 -5.48 -0.97 -39.11
N LEU A 81 -4.35 -1.62 -39.41
CA LEU A 81 -4.24 -2.57 -40.50
C LEU A 81 -5.03 -3.84 -40.15
N ASP A 82 -5.96 -4.19 -41.03
CA ASP A 82 -6.56 -5.51 -41.11
C ASP A 82 -5.53 -6.47 -41.72
N THR A 83 -5.13 -7.49 -40.97
CA THR A 83 -4.48 -8.68 -41.51
C THR A 83 -5.38 -9.86 -41.23
N GLU A 84 -6.16 -10.24 -42.25
CA GLU A 84 -6.83 -11.53 -42.33
C GLU A 84 -5.78 -12.59 -42.70
N THR A 85 -5.66 -13.64 -41.88
CA THR A 85 -5.05 -14.91 -42.27
C THR A 85 -6.02 -16.02 -41.91
N GLU A 86 -6.64 -16.60 -42.94
CA GLU A 86 -7.33 -17.88 -42.87
C GLU A 86 -6.31 -18.98 -42.52
N THR A 87 -6.62 -19.83 -41.55
CA THR A 87 -6.15 -21.24 -41.51
C THR A 87 -6.95 -22.03 -40.48
N ASP A 88 -7.73 -22.97 -41.02
CA ASP A 88 -8.00 -24.36 -40.62
C ASP A 88 -8.40 -24.77 -39.19
N GLY A 89 -9.27 -25.78 -39.14
CA GLY A 89 -10.09 -26.20 -38.02
C GLY A 89 -9.36 -26.70 -36.77
N GLY A 90 -9.85 -26.25 -35.62
CA GLY A 90 -9.57 -26.76 -34.28
C GLY A 90 -10.59 -26.20 -33.30
N ASP A 91 -11.52 -27.06 -32.86
CA ASP A 91 -12.55 -26.74 -31.86
C ASP A 91 -11.91 -26.55 -30.47
N GLU A 92 -11.35 -25.37 -30.23
CA GLU A 92 -11.20 -24.84 -28.88
C GLU A 92 -12.33 -23.84 -28.66
N SER A 93 -13.30 -24.22 -27.83
CA SER A 93 -14.31 -23.32 -27.29
C SER A 93 -13.61 -22.18 -26.55
N LYS A 94 -13.33 -21.10 -27.26
CA LYS A 94 -12.80 -19.85 -26.72
C LYS A 94 -13.89 -19.26 -25.83
N MET A 95 -13.96 -19.73 -24.59
CA MET A 95 -14.80 -19.17 -23.54
C MET A 95 -14.55 -17.67 -23.53
N THR A 96 -15.49 -16.91 -24.08
CA THR A 96 -15.43 -15.46 -24.09
C THR A 96 -15.44 -15.04 -22.63
N LYS A 97 -14.30 -14.52 -22.16
CA LYS A 97 -14.12 -14.04 -20.78
C LYS A 97 -15.22 -13.00 -20.52
N LYS A 98 -16.26 -13.38 -19.79
CA LYS A 98 -17.35 -12.48 -19.44
C LYS A 98 -16.80 -11.47 -18.44
N LEU A 99 -16.59 -10.24 -18.91
CA LEU A 99 -16.18 -9.13 -18.06
C LEU A 99 -17.36 -8.74 -17.13
N LYS A 100 -17.01 -8.28 -15.94
CA LYS A 100 -17.93 -7.94 -14.85
C LYS A 100 -18.13 -6.43 -14.78
N ALA A 101 -19.37 -6.02 -14.55
CA ALA A 101 -19.66 -4.69 -14.02
C ALA A 101 -19.27 -4.62 -12.53
N LEU A 102 -19.17 -3.41 -11.97
CA LEU A 102 -18.85 -3.23 -10.55
C LEU A 102 -19.86 -3.92 -9.61
N GLU A 103 -21.12 -3.97 -10.00
CA GLU A 103 -22.22 -4.58 -9.25
C GLU A 103 -22.17 -6.12 -9.27
N ASP A 104 -21.45 -6.70 -10.23
CA ASP A 104 -21.31 -8.16 -10.44
C ASP A 104 -20.02 -8.72 -9.80
N LEU A 105 -19.31 -7.91 -9.01
CA LEU A 105 -18.11 -8.35 -8.30
C LEU A 105 -18.44 -9.52 -7.34
N ASN A 106 -17.68 -10.61 -7.49
CA ASN A 106 -17.86 -11.81 -6.68
C ASN A 106 -17.12 -11.68 -5.34
N TRP A 107 -17.79 -11.07 -4.37
CA TRP A 107 -17.25 -10.85 -3.04
C TRP A 107 -17.16 -12.13 -2.20
N ASP A 108 -16.02 -12.33 -1.54
CA ASP A 108 -15.78 -13.42 -0.60
C ASP A 108 -15.73 -12.90 0.84
N HIS A 109 -14.84 -11.96 1.16
CA HIS A 109 -14.66 -11.42 2.53
C HIS A 109 -14.23 -12.49 3.56
N SER A 110 -13.40 -13.46 3.17
CA SER A 110 -12.84 -14.46 4.08
C SER A 110 -12.15 -13.86 5.30
N PHE A 111 -11.42 -12.76 5.17
CA PHE A 111 -10.71 -12.10 6.27
C PHE A 111 -11.67 -11.67 7.37
N VAL A 112 -12.82 -11.09 6.98
CA VAL A 112 -13.86 -10.64 7.90
C VAL A 112 -14.63 -11.81 8.51
N ARG A 113 -14.93 -12.85 7.72
CA ARG A 113 -15.72 -14.00 8.19
C ARG A 113 -14.94 -14.92 9.14
N GLU A 114 -13.63 -15.08 8.92
CA GLU A 114 -12.84 -16.13 9.59
C GLU A 114 -11.97 -15.61 10.74
N LEU A 115 -11.62 -14.31 10.75
CA LEU A 115 -10.72 -13.74 11.77
C LEU A 115 -11.49 -12.93 12.81
N PRO A 116 -10.98 -12.84 14.06
CA PRO A 116 -11.62 -12.05 15.11
C PRO A 116 -11.66 -10.56 14.73
N GLY A 117 -12.87 -9.99 14.71
CA GLY A 117 -13.11 -8.59 14.43
C GLY A 117 -13.41 -7.78 15.69
N ASP A 118 -13.09 -6.50 15.65
CA ASP A 118 -13.45 -5.55 16.69
C ASP A 118 -14.99 -5.39 16.74
N PRO A 119 -15.63 -5.49 17.91
CA PRO A 119 -17.08 -5.28 18.04
C PRO A 119 -17.50 -3.83 17.72
N ARG A 120 -16.59 -2.87 17.82
CA ARG A 120 -16.86 -1.46 17.49
C ARG A 120 -16.64 -1.21 15.99
N THR A 121 -17.35 -0.21 15.46
CA THR A 121 -17.28 0.16 14.04
C THR A 121 -17.07 1.66 13.80
N ASP A 122 -16.80 2.43 14.86
CA ASP A 122 -16.46 3.84 14.77
C ASP A 122 -15.02 4.05 14.27
N SER A 123 -14.74 5.24 13.74
CA SER A 123 -13.41 5.63 13.25
C SER A 123 -12.57 6.38 14.29
N ILE A 124 -12.95 6.35 15.57
CA ILE A 124 -12.26 7.10 16.63
C ILE A 124 -10.91 6.42 16.92
N PRO A 125 -9.77 7.13 16.80
CA PRO A 125 -8.46 6.57 17.08
C PRO A 125 -8.33 6.00 18.50
N ARG A 126 -7.87 4.74 18.62
CA ARG A 126 -7.70 4.04 19.91
C ARG A 126 -6.87 2.77 19.76
N GLU A 127 -6.54 2.18 20.89
CA GLU A 127 -6.06 0.80 20.92
C GLU A 127 -7.21 -0.18 20.63
N VAL A 128 -6.93 -1.20 19.82
CA VAL A 128 -7.85 -2.25 19.38
C VAL A 128 -7.26 -3.59 19.83
N LEU A 129 -7.83 -4.16 20.89
CA LEU A 129 -7.39 -5.41 21.50
C LEU A 129 -8.15 -6.60 20.93
N HIS A 130 -7.53 -7.78 20.94
CA HIS A 130 -8.15 -9.07 20.60
C HIS A 130 -8.85 -9.14 19.22
N ALA A 131 -8.42 -8.32 18.26
CA ALA A 131 -9.02 -8.27 16.93
C ALA A 131 -7.98 -8.02 15.83
N CYS A 132 -8.17 -8.68 14.69
CA CYS A 132 -7.36 -8.55 13.48
C CYS A 132 -7.77 -7.34 12.62
N TYR A 133 -9.00 -6.84 12.79
CA TYR A 133 -9.52 -5.71 12.03
C TYR A 133 -10.65 -4.99 12.77
N THR A 134 -10.98 -3.79 12.31
CA THR A 134 -12.21 -3.07 12.66
C THR A 134 -12.99 -2.79 11.38
N LYS A 135 -14.29 -3.08 11.35
CA LYS A 135 -15.17 -2.66 10.24
C LYS A 135 -15.29 -1.14 10.27
N VAL A 136 -14.97 -0.48 9.17
CA VAL A 136 -14.99 0.98 9.07
C VAL A 136 -15.20 1.39 7.62
N SER A 137 -16.14 2.29 7.39
CA SER A 137 -16.42 2.83 6.05
C SER A 137 -15.47 3.98 5.72
N PRO A 138 -15.14 4.20 4.43
CA PRO A 138 -14.51 5.42 3.97
C PRO A 138 -15.21 6.68 4.51
N SER A 139 -14.41 7.67 4.91
CA SER A 139 -14.88 8.90 5.54
C SER A 139 -14.20 10.16 4.98
N ALA A 140 -13.38 10.03 3.95
CA ALA A 140 -12.75 11.18 3.31
C ALA A 140 -13.81 12.09 2.69
N GLU A 141 -13.71 13.39 2.94
CA GLU A 141 -14.53 14.37 2.22
C GLU A 141 -14.04 14.48 0.78
N VAL A 142 -14.98 14.50 -0.16
CA VAL A 142 -14.69 14.63 -1.58
C VAL A 142 -15.62 15.68 -2.20
N GLU A 143 -15.13 16.34 -3.24
CA GLU A 143 -15.85 17.31 -4.05
C GLU A 143 -15.48 17.06 -5.51
N ASN A 144 -16.46 16.64 -6.31
CA ASN A 144 -16.25 16.33 -7.73
C ASN A 144 -15.03 15.42 -8.00
N PRO A 145 -14.93 14.23 -7.38
CA PRO A 145 -13.78 13.34 -7.56
C PRO A 145 -13.62 12.95 -9.03
N GLN A 146 -12.38 12.89 -9.51
CA GLN A 146 -12.06 12.57 -10.91
C GLN A 146 -11.11 11.38 -11.00
N LEU A 147 -11.30 10.53 -12.01
CA LEU A 147 -10.34 9.49 -12.36
C LEU A 147 -9.09 10.13 -12.96
N VAL A 148 -7.92 9.81 -12.40
CA VAL A 148 -6.61 10.26 -12.90
C VAL A 148 -5.98 9.21 -13.80
N ALA A 149 -5.99 7.95 -13.36
CA ALA A 149 -5.42 6.82 -14.06
C ALA A 149 -6.02 5.50 -13.55
N TRP A 150 -5.98 4.47 -14.38
CA TRP A 150 -6.29 3.09 -14.02
C TRP A 150 -5.37 2.11 -14.75
N SER A 151 -5.23 0.90 -14.21
CA SER A 151 -4.37 -0.14 -14.78
C SER A 151 -5.22 -1.21 -15.46
N GLU A 152 -5.07 -1.31 -16.78
CA GLU A 152 -5.74 -2.33 -17.61
C GLU A 152 -5.38 -3.74 -17.17
N SER A 153 -4.10 -4.00 -16.89
CA SER A 153 -3.63 -5.30 -16.41
C SER A 153 -4.27 -5.73 -15.07
N VAL A 154 -4.50 -4.77 -14.16
CA VAL A 154 -5.16 -5.06 -12.87
C VAL A 154 -6.65 -5.28 -13.09
N ALA A 155 -7.32 -4.42 -13.86
CA ALA A 155 -8.73 -4.60 -14.21
C ALA A 155 -8.98 -5.97 -14.84
N ASP A 156 -8.08 -6.41 -15.73
CA ASP A 156 -8.12 -7.72 -16.35
C ASP A 156 -8.00 -8.87 -15.34
N SER A 157 -7.13 -8.72 -14.34
CA SER A 157 -6.93 -9.73 -13.29
C SER A 157 -8.16 -9.86 -12.39
N LEU A 158 -8.91 -8.76 -12.22
CA LEU A 158 -10.18 -8.69 -11.50
C LEU A 158 -11.40 -8.96 -12.40
N GLU A 159 -11.18 -9.15 -13.71
CA GLU A 159 -12.19 -9.38 -14.73
C GLU A 159 -13.21 -8.24 -14.85
N LEU A 160 -12.79 -7.01 -14.55
CA LEU A 160 -13.61 -5.81 -14.69
C LEU A 160 -13.66 -5.35 -16.16
N ASP A 161 -14.84 -4.95 -16.62
CA ASP A 161 -14.99 -4.34 -17.94
C ASP A 161 -14.29 -2.98 -17.99
N PRO A 162 -13.36 -2.72 -18.93
CA PRO A 162 -12.76 -1.39 -19.14
C PRO A 162 -13.75 -0.24 -19.24
N LYS A 163 -14.97 -0.49 -19.72
CA LYS A 163 -16.04 0.52 -19.81
C LYS A 163 -16.49 1.02 -18.43
N GLU A 164 -16.28 0.25 -17.36
CA GLU A 164 -16.61 0.71 -16.01
C GLU A 164 -15.82 1.96 -15.62
N PHE A 165 -14.58 2.11 -16.10
CA PHE A 165 -13.73 3.26 -15.81
C PHE A 165 -14.15 4.53 -16.57
N GLU A 166 -15.00 4.40 -17.59
CA GLU A 166 -15.58 5.51 -18.34
C GLU A 166 -16.87 6.04 -17.71
N ARG A 167 -17.43 5.32 -16.72
CA ARG A 167 -18.67 5.74 -16.06
C ARG A 167 -18.47 7.05 -15.29
N PRO A 168 -19.40 8.02 -15.41
CA PRO A 168 -19.32 9.27 -14.65
C PRO A 168 -19.32 9.10 -13.12
N ASP A 169 -19.91 8.02 -12.62
CA ASP A 169 -20.00 7.70 -11.19
C ASP A 169 -18.82 6.84 -10.68
N PHE A 170 -17.95 6.32 -11.55
CA PHE A 170 -16.79 5.51 -11.14
C PHE A 170 -15.93 6.17 -10.07
N PRO A 171 -15.56 7.47 -10.19
CA PRO A 171 -14.75 8.14 -9.16
C PRO A 171 -15.45 8.22 -7.80
N LEU A 172 -16.79 8.19 -7.74
CA LEU A 172 -17.53 8.20 -6.47
C LEU A 172 -17.34 6.90 -5.69
N PHE A 173 -17.30 5.76 -6.37
CA PHE A 173 -17.04 4.46 -5.73
C PHE A 173 -15.62 4.36 -5.19
N PHE A 174 -14.62 4.71 -6.02
CA PHE A 174 -13.21 4.53 -5.67
C PHE A 174 -12.61 5.70 -4.88
N SER A 175 -13.36 6.78 -4.69
CA SER A 175 -13.09 7.77 -3.63
C SER A 175 -13.75 7.42 -2.30
N GLY A 176 -14.58 6.38 -2.26
CA GLY A 176 -15.31 5.94 -1.07
C GLY A 176 -16.55 6.76 -0.73
N ALA A 177 -16.94 7.71 -1.58
CA ALA A 177 -18.13 8.54 -1.39
C ALA A 177 -19.44 7.76 -1.59
N THR A 178 -19.40 6.75 -2.45
CA THR A 178 -20.50 5.79 -2.66
C THR A 178 -19.99 4.38 -2.37
N PRO A 179 -20.69 3.58 -1.56
CA PRO A 179 -20.28 2.20 -1.31
C PRO A 179 -20.46 1.34 -2.57
N LEU A 180 -19.51 0.44 -2.83
CA LEU A 180 -19.72 -0.63 -3.81
C LEU A 180 -20.73 -1.65 -3.26
N ALA A 181 -21.64 -2.10 -4.12
CA ALA A 181 -22.61 -3.13 -3.76
C ALA A 181 -21.90 -4.39 -3.29
N GLY A 182 -22.27 -4.91 -2.11
CA GLY A 182 -21.69 -6.12 -1.52
C GLY A 182 -20.34 -5.95 -0.80
N ALA A 183 -19.71 -4.78 -0.87
CA ALA A 183 -18.47 -4.51 -0.15
C ALA A 183 -18.68 -4.55 1.38
N VAL A 184 -17.66 -5.00 2.12
CA VAL A 184 -17.64 -5.00 3.59
C VAL A 184 -16.37 -4.30 4.05
N PRO A 185 -16.39 -2.96 4.16
CA PRO A 185 -15.18 -2.19 4.45
C PRO A 185 -14.58 -2.46 5.84
N TYR A 186 -13.26 -2.63 5.90
CA TYR A 186 -12.50 -2.81 7.14
C TYR A 186 -11.10 -2.19 7.08
N ALA A 187 -10.50 -1.98 8.25
CA ALA A 187 -9.11 -1.60 8.40
C ALA A 187 -8.40 -2.64 9.28
N GLN A 188 -7.19 -3.07 8.88
CA GLN A 188 -6.47 -4.12 9.61
C GLN A 188 -5.73 -3.57 10.84
N CYS A 189 -5.73 -4.36 11.91
CA CYS A 189 -4.88 -4.15 13.08
C CYS A 189 -3.54 -4.85 12.89
N TYR A 190 -2.44 -4.13 13.10
CA TYR A 190 -1.10 -4.69 13.12
C TYR A 190 -0.19 -3.81 13.97
N GLY A 191 0.96 -4.34 14.35
CA GLY A 191 2.02 -3.63 15.07
C GLY A 191 3.29 -3.60 14.25
N GLY A 192 4.41 -3.26 14.86
CA GLY A 192 5.69 -3.45 14.19
C GLY A 192 6.83 -2.68 14.82
N HIS A 193 8.03 -3.03 14.36
CA HIS A 193 9.25 -2.30 14.69
C HIS A 193 9.47 -1.20 13.66
N GLN A 194 9.51 0.06 14.09
CA GLN A 194 9.88 1.19 13.25
C GLN A 194 11.30 1.61 13.60
N PHE A 195 12.20 1.58 12.62
CA PHE A 195 13.62 1.89 12.82
C PHE A 195 14.28 1.06 13.94
N GLY A 196 13.92 -0.22 14.02
CA GLY A 196 14.46 -1.16 15.01
C GLY A 196 13.79 -1.14 16.38
N MET A 197 12.89 -0.19 16.65
CA MET A 197 12.20 -0.06 17.95
C MET A 197 10.74 -0.49 17.84
N TRP A 198 10.24 -1.23 18.84
CA TRP A 198 8.83 -1.60 18.92
C TRP A 198 7.95 -0.35 19.01
N ALA A 199 7.06 -0.16 18.03
CA ALA A 199 6.19 1.02 17.92
C ALA A 199 4.78 0.80 18.51
N GLY A 200 4.53 -0.37 19.13
CA GLY A 200 3.21 -0.74 19.63
C GLY A 200 2.21 -0.98 18.50
N GLN A 201 0.94 -0.66 18.75
CA GLN A 201 -0.12 -0.78 17.76
C GLN A 201 0.05 0.29 16.65
N LEU A 202 0.09 -0.21 15.42
CA LEU A 202 -0.05 0.56 14.20
C LEU A 202 -1.46 0.32 13.64
N GLY A 203 -1.57 -0.38 12.51
CA GLY A 203 -2.83 -0.63 11.82
C GLY A 203 -3.02 0.25 10.58
N ASP A 204 -4.07 -0.02 9.83
CA ASP A 204 -4.40 0.72 8.62
C ASP A 204 -4.93 2.11 8.95
N GLY A 205 -4.03 3.02 9.34
CA GLY A 205 -4.38 4.37 9.82
C GLY A 205 -4.81 5.37 8.75
N ARG A 206 -4.73 5.00 7.48
CA ARG A 206 -5.21 5.78 6.32
C ARG A 206 -5.59 4.90 5.15
N ALA A 207 -5.90 3.63 5.44
CA ALA A 207 -6.24 2.66 4.43
C ALA A 207 -7.49 1.90 4.89
N ILE A 208 -8.38 1.61 3.94
CA ILE A 208 -9.62 0.90 4.19
C ILE A 208 -9.77 -0.12 3.07
N THR A 209 -9.75 -1.40 3.40
CA THR A 209 -10.04 -2.49 2.48
C THR A 209 -11.54 -2.55 2.26
N LEU A 210 -12.00 -2.46 1.01
CA LEU A 210 -13.41 -2.58 0.62
C LEU A 210 -13.91 -4.02 0.76
N GLY A 211 -13.01 -4.97 0.62
CA GLY A 211 -13.27 -6.39 0.75
C GLY A 211 -12.34 -7.23 -0.11
N GLU A 212 -12.68 -8.51 -0.18
CA GLU A 212 -11.99 -9.51 -1.00
C GLU A 212 -12.90 -9.99 -2.12
N ILE A 213 -12.40 -10.05 -3.34
CA ILE A 213 -13.12 -10.64 -4.48
C ILE A 213 -12.41 -11.89 -5.00
N LEU A 214 -13.18 -12.77 -5.62
CA LEU A 214 -12.67 -13.95 -6.34
C LEU A 214 -12.82 -13.77 -7.85
N ASN A 215 -11.75 -14.02 -8.58
CA ASN A 215 -11.80 -14.14 -10.05
C ASN A 215 -12.23 -15.56 -10.48
N LEU A 216 -12.40 -15.80 -11.78
CA LEU A 216 -12.81 -17.11 -12.32
C LEU A 216 -11.77 -18.21 -12.07
N LYS A 217 -10.52 -17.85 -11.81
CA LYS A 217 -9.46 -18.79 -11.39
C LYS A 217 -9.52 -19.13 -9.89
N SER A 218 -10.53 -18.62 -9.18
CA SER A 218 -10.63 -18.72 -7.71
C SER A 218 -9.44 -18.09 -6.98
N GLU A 219 -8.75 -17.14 -7.61
CA GLU A 219 -7.73 -16.33 -6.96
C GLU A 219 -8.41 -15.19 -6.21
N ARG A 220 -7.96 -14.94 -4.98
CA ARG A 220 -8.49 -13.88 -4.13
C ARG A 220 -7.69 -12.61 -4.27
N TRP A 221 -8.39 -11.49 -4.33
CA TRP A 221 -7.82 -10.15 -4.41
C TRP A 221 -8.50 -9.22 -3.40
N GLU A 222 -7.71 -8.61 -2.51
CA GLU A 222 -8.12 -7.52 -1.63
C GLU A 222 -8.07 -6.18 -2.36
N LEU A 223 -9.14 -5.37 -2.26
CA LEU A 223 -9.22 -4.02 -2.80
C LEU A 223 -9.10 -3.01 -1.65
N GLN A 224 -8.03 -2.22 -1.61
CA GLN A 224 -7.74 -1.30 -0.50
C GLN A 224 -7.61 0.15 -0.95
N LEU A 225 -8.50 1.01 -0.47
CA LEU A 225 -8.44 2.45 -0.69
C LEU A 225 -7.50 3.10 0.31
N LYS A 226 -6.42 3.72 -0.19
CA LYS A 226 -5.46 4.47 0.62
C LYS A 226 -5.69 5.97 0.47
N GLY A 227 -5.88 6.65 1.59
CA GLY A 227 -6.32 8.04 1.68
C GLY A 227 -7.82 8.21 1.91
N ALA A 228 -8.54 7.12 2.17
CA ALA A 228 -10.01 7.08 2.26
C ALA A 228 -10.60 7.58 3.59
N GLY A 229 -9.79 8.20 4.46
CA GLY A 229 -10.26 8.78 5.72
C GLY A 229 -9.68 8.10 6.96
N LYS A 230 -10.19 8.51 8.12
CA LYS A 230 -9.71 8.04 9.41
C LYS A 230 -10.24 6.67 9.75
N THR A 231 -9.45 5.95 10.55
CA THR A 231 -9.77 4.66 11.14
C THR A 231 -9.37 4.69 12.62
N PRO A 232 -9.75 3.67 13.42
CA PRO A 232 -9.23 3.52 14.78
C PRO A 232 -7.70 3.49 14.87
N TYR A 233 -7.02 3.22 13.76
CA TYR A 233 -5.58 3.10 13.65
C TYR A 233 -4.87 4.39 13.19
N SER A 234 -5.62 5.48 12.93
CA SER A 234 -5.05 6.74 12.44
C SER A 234 -4.11 7.43 13.42
N ARG A 235 -4.16 7.05 14.71
CA ARG A 235 -3.43 7.72 15.80
C ARG A 235 -3.73 9.22 15.76
N PHE A 236 -2.73 10.05 15.51
CA PHE A 236 -2.85 11.51 15.42
C PHE A 236 -2.99 12.04 13.98
N ALA A 237 -2.96 11.15 12.97
CA ALA A 237 -3.01 11.54 11.57
C ALA A 237 -4.45 11.76 11.07
N ASP A 238 -4.57 12.41 9.92
CA ASP A 238 -5.84 12.77 9.30
C ASP A 238 -6.49 11.65 8.46
N GLY A 239 -5.77 10.58 8.14
CA GLY A 239 -6.27 9.48 7.32
C GLY A 239 -6.26 9.75 5.81
N LEU A 240 -5.69 10.87 5.36
CA LEU A 240 -5.77 11.33 3.97
C LEU A 240 -4.45 11.14 3.21
N ALA A 241 -4.53 11.10 1.88
CA ALA A 241 -3.37 11.05 0.98
C ALA A 241 -3.42 12.19 -0.05
N VAL A 242 -2.24 12.57 -0.55
CA VAL A 242 -2.08 13.64 -1.54
C VAL A 242 -1.72 13.06 -2.90
N LEU A 243 -2.16 13.74 -3.96
CA LEU A 243 -2.03 13.32 -5.35
C LEU A 243 -0.60 12.96 -5.72
N ARG A 244 0.38 13.78 -5.34
CA ARG A 244 1.81 13.53 -5.61
C ARG A 244 2.28 12.17 -5.07
N SER A 245 1.91 11.84 -3.83
CA SER A 245 2.30 10.56 -3.22
C SER A 245 1.57 9.39 -3.86
N SER A 246 0.30 9.57 -4.21
CA SER A 246 -0.55 8.54 -4.81
C SER A 246 -0.16 8.24 -6.27
N ILE A 247 0.24 9.25 -7.06
CA ILE A 247 0.81 9.07 -8.41
C ILE A 247 2.08 8.20 -8.34
N ARG A 248 2.99 8.51 -7.42
CA ARG A 248 4.23 7.74 -7.26
C ARG A 248 3.95 6.29 -6.90
N GLU A 249 3.01 6.05 -5.99
CA GLU A 249 2.63 4.69 -5.60
C GLU A 249 1.98 3.91 -6.74
N PHE A 250 1.06 4.53 -7.48
CA PHE A 250 0.43 3.93 -8.66
C PHE A 250 1.50 3.52 -9.70
N LEU A 251 2.34 4.48 -10.11
CA LEU A 251 3.37 4.25 -11.13
C LEU A 251 4.41 3.23 -10.69
N CYS A 252 4.92 3.32 -9.46
CA CYS A 252 5.92 2.36 -8.97
C CYS A 252 5.34 0.95 -8.83
N SER A 253 4.09 0.81 -8.37
CA SER A 253 3.45 -0.51 -8.24
C SER A 253 3.37 -1.22 -9.59
N GLU A 254 2.90 -0.52 -10.62
CA GLU A 254 2.74 -1.12 -11.94
C GLU A 254 4.08 -1.30 -12.67
N ALA A 255 5.01 -0.34 -12.53
CA ALA A 255 6.36 -0.50 -13.08
C ALA A 255 7.09 -1.71 -12.50
N MET A 256 7.03 -1.92 -11.18
CA MET A 256 7.64 -3.09 -10.53
C MET A 256 7.03 -4.40 -11.03
N HIS A 257 5.72 -4.45 -11.23
CA HIS A 257 5.05 -5.61 -11.79
C HIS A 257 5.54 -5.93 -13.21
N PHE A 258 5.60 -4.94 -14.11
CA PHE A 258 6.06 -5.16 -15.48
C PHE A 258 7.57 -5.44 -15.58
N LEU A 259 8.34 -5.12 -14.53
CA LEU A 259 9.73 -5.58 -14.36
C LEU A 259 9.84 -7.01 -13.82
N GLY A 260 8.72 -7.69 -13.56
CA GLY A 260 8.69 -9.05 -13.01
C GLY A 260 8.99 -9.12 -11.51
N ILE A 261 8.94 -8.00 -10.79
CA ILE A 261 9.21 -7.95 -9.34
C ILE A 261 7.88 -8.05 -8.57
N PRO A 262 7.74 -9.00 -7.63
CA PRO A 262 6.56 -9.11 -6.79
C PRO A 262 6.25 -7.80 -6.05
N THR A 263 5.01 -7.34 -6.16
CA THR A 263 4.57 -6.06 -5.61
C THR A 263 3.06 -6.06 -5.42
N THR A 264 2.57 -5.21 -4.50
CA THR A 264 1.17 -4.80 -4.55
C THR A 264 0.91 -4.05 -5.85
N ARG A 265 -0.30 -4.21 -6.40
CA ARG A 265 -0.74 -3.58 -7.64
C ARG A 265 -1.59 -2.35 -7.35
N ALA A 266 -1.83 -1.52 -8.36
CA ALA A 266 -2.70 -0.36 -8.26
C ALA A 266 -3.78 -0.38 -9.35
N LEU A 267 -5.05 -0.51 -8.95
CA LEU A 267 -6.19 -0.57 -9.88
C LEU A 267 -6.48 0.81 -10.47
N CYS A 268 -6.64 1.82 -9.62
CA CYS A 268 -6.99 3.16 -10.04
C CYS A 268 -6.53 4.23 -9.05
N LEU A 269 -6.44 5.46 -9.55
CA LEU A 269 -6.12 6.66 -8.81
C LEU A 269 -7.20 7.71 -9.08
N VAL A 270 -7.81 8.23 -8.03
CA VAL A 270 -8.82 9.29 -8.12
C VAL A 270 -8.41 10.50 -7.31
N THR A 271 -8.72 11.70 -7.79
CA THR A 271 -8.64 12.92 -6.97
C THR A 271 -9.85 13.00 -6.04
N THR A 272 -9.70 13.68 -4.91
CA THR A 272 -10.84 13.99 -4.04
C THR A 272 -11.47 15.34 -4.35
N GLY A 273 -10.80 16.21 -5.12
CA GLY A 273 -11.14 17.62 -5.33
C GLY A 273 -11.07 18.50 -4.08
N LYS A 274 -10.65 17.94 -2.93
CA LYS A 274 -10.29 18.68 -1.73
C LYS A 274 -8.77 18.83 -1.63
N PHE A 275 -8.33 19.83 -0.89
CA PHE A 275 -6.93 19.99 -0.52
C PHE A 275 -6.62 19.32 0.82
N VAL A 276 -5.38 18.94 0.99
CA VAL A 276 -4.84 18.28 2.17
C VAL A 276 -3.53 18.96 2.55
N THR A 277 -3.48 19.49 3.76
CA THR A 277 -2.30 20.18 4.29
C THR A 277 -1.15 19.20 4.54
N ARG A 278 0.01 19.40 3.91
CA ARG A 278 1.22 18.61 4.14
C ARG A 278 2.45 19.48 4.25
N ASP A 279 3.34 19.12 5.17
CA ASP A 279 4.71 19.59 5.17
C ASP A 279 5.57 18.58 4.40
N MET A 280 5.77 18.84 3.10
CA MET A 280 6.47 17.93 2.20
C MET A 280 7.94 17.72 2.58
N PHE A 281 8.59 18.75 3.14
CA PHE A 281 10.01 18.74 3.44
C PHE A 281 10.31 18.56 4.94
N TYR A 282 9.27 18.46 5.78
CA TYR A 282 9.38 18.40 7.23
C TYR A 282 10.17 19.59 7.81
N ASP A 283 10.02 20.77 7.17
CA ASP A 283 10.75 22.00 7.50
C ASP A 283 9.92 23.01 8.32
N GLY A 284 8.69 22.63 8.69
CA GLY A 284 7.74 23.46 9.43
C GLY A 284 6.84 24.33 8.56
N ASN A 285 6.90 24.22 7.23
CA ASN A 285 6.09 25.03 6.30
C ASN A 285 5.05 24.20 5.55
N PRO A 286 3.92 23.85 6.19
CA PRO A 286 2.86 23.08 5.55
C PRO A 286 2.25 23.85 4.37
N LYS A 287 1.88 23.12 3.32
CA LYS A 287 1.21 23.62 2.13
C LYS A 287 0.00 22.75 1.80
N GLU A 288 -0.97 23.37 1.15
CA GLU A 288 -2.09 22.64 0.57
C GLU A 288 -1.63 21.85 -0.66
N GLU A 289 -1.88 20.54 -0.66
CA GLU A 289 -1.68 19.67 -1.81
C GLU A 289 -3.03 19.05 -2.22
N PRO A 290 -3.30 18.81 -3.52
CA PRO A 290 -4.52 18.13 -3.93
C PRO A 290 -4.63 16.75 -3.28
N GLY A 291 -5.79 16.45 -2.70
CA GLY A 291 -6.10 15.15 -2.12
C GLY A 291 -6.35 14.09 -3.19
N ALA A 292 -5.99 12.84 -2.90
CA ALA A 292 -6.20 11.72 -3.80
C ALA A 292 -6.34 10.40 -3.04
N ILE A 293 -7.00 9.43 -3.68
CA ILE A 293 -7.18 8.08 -3.19
C ILE A 293 -6.68 7.10 -4.25
N VAL A 294 -5.82 6.17 -3.83
CA VAL A 294 -5.35 5.07 -4.69
C VAL A 294 -5.99 3.76 -4.24
N CYS A 295 -6.58 3.02 -5.17
CA CYS A 295 -7.06 1.67 -4.93
C CYS A 295 -5.93 0.68 -5.17
N ARG A 296 -5.36 0.18 -4.09
CA ARG A 296 -4.34 -0.87 -4.07
C ARG A 296 -5.02 -2.23 -4.22
N VAL A 297 -4.35 -3.15 -4.90
CA VAL A 297 -4.81 -4.51 -5.11
C VAL A 297 -3.70 -5.50 -4.77
N ALA A 298 -4.01 -6.52 -3.98
CA ALA A 298 -3.06 -7.57 -3.63
C ALA A 298 -3.81 -8.85 -3.28
N GLN A 299 -3.13 -10.00 -3.33
CA GLN A 299 -3.72 -11.25 -2.82
C GLN A 299 -3.87 -11.22 -1.29
N SER A 300 -3.01 -10.49 -0.59
CA SER A 300 -3.10 -10.25 0.84
C SER A 300 -2.46 -8.92 1.23
N PHE A 301 -3.02 -8.23 2.23
CA PHE A 301 -2.36 -7.11 2.92
C PHE A 301 -1.75 -7.49 4.28
N LEU A 302 -1.72 -8.78 4.62
CA LEU A 302 -1.02 -9.31 5.81
C LEU A 302 0.46 -8.93 5.82
N ARG A 303 0.98 -8.68 7.02
CA ARG A 303 2.37 -8.25 7.26
C ARG A 303 2.91 -9.03 8.45
N PHE A 304 4.24 -9.02 8.64
CA PHE A 304 4.82 -9.54 9.88
C PHE A 304 4.23 -8.86 11.12
N GLY A 305 3.95 -7.56 11.00
CA GLY A 305 3.27 -6.78 12.03
C GLY A 305 1.89 -7.31 12.45
N SER A 306 1.16 -7.98 11.55
CA SER A 306 -0.16 -8.56 11.83
C SER A 306 -0.07 -9.67 12.87
N TYR A 307 1.04 -10.43 12.86
CA TYR A 307 1.31 -11.46 13.87
C TYR A 307 1.95 -10.86 15.12
N GLN A 308 2.91 -9.95 14.94
CA GLN A 308 3.68 -9.37 16.03
C GLN A 308 2.82 -8.64 17.06
N ILE A 309 1.74 -7.96 16.64
CA ILE A 309 0.85 -7.26 17.59
C ILE A 309 0.21 -8.22 18.59
N HIS A 310 -0.31 -9.35 18.11
CA HIS A 310 -0.95 -10.36 18.94
C HIS A 310 0.09 -11.09 19.79
N ALA A 311 1.24 -11.45 19.22
CA ALA A 311 2.33 -12.06 19.98
C ALA A 311 2.85 -11.14 21.11
N SER A 312 2.89 -9.82 20.90
CA SER A 312 3.34 -8.85 21.89
C SER A 312 2.41 -8.68 23.09
N ARG A 313 1.14 -9.09 22.97
CA ARG A 313 0.10 -8.95 24.01
C ARG A 313 0.06 -10.16 24.96
N GLY A 314 0.92 -11.14 24.76
CA GLY A 314 1.06 -12.30 25.63
C GLY A 314 0.02 -13.39 25.36
N GLN A 315 -0.21 -14.23 26.38
CA GLN A 315 -0.90 -15.52 26.23
C GLN A 315 -2.32 -15.40 25.67
N GLU A 316 -3.04 -14.32 26.00
CA GLU A 316 -4.44 -14.10 25.60
C GLU A 316 -4.62 -13.99 24.08
N ASP A 317 -3.61 -13.49 23.35
CA ASP A 317 -3.66 -13.25 21.91
C ASP A 317 -2.91 -14.32 21.08
N LEU A 318 -2.26 -15.30 21.72
CA LEU A 318 -1.51 -16.34 20.99
C LEU A 318 -2.40 -17.23 20.12
N ASP A 319 -3.65 -17.46 20.52
CA ASP A 319 -4.63 -18.18 19.71
C ASP A 319 -4.95 -17.41 18.42
N ILE A 320 -4.94 -16.07 18.46
CA ILE A 320 -5.13 -15.22 17.28
C ILE A 320 -3.92 -15.34 16.35
N VAL A 321 -2.69 -15.40 16.88
CA VAL A 321 -1.49 -15.64 16.06
C VAL A 321 -1.61 -16.96 15.29
N ARG A 322 -2.03 -18.04 15.97
CA ARG A 322 -2.23 -19.35 15.33
C ARG A 322 -3.35 -19.29 14.28
N THR A 323 -4.46 -18.64 14.61
CA THR A 323 -5.60 -18.48 13.70
C THR A 323 -5.24 -17.70 12.44
N LEU A 324 -4.50 -16.59 12.58
CA LEU A 324 -3.96 -15.81 11.46
C LEU A 324 -3.01 -16.63 10.59
N ALA A 325 -2.13 -17.43 11.21
CA ALA A 325 -1.19 -18.26 10.48
C ALA A 325 -1.90 -19.39 9.71
N ASP A 326 -2.88 -20.04 10.33
CA ASP A 326 -3.72 -21.04 9.67
C ASP A 326 -4.56 -20.43 8.54
N TYR A 327 -5.09 -19.21 8.72
CA TYR A 327 -5.75 -18.44 7.67
C TYR A 327 -4.82 -18.20 6.48
N ALA A 328 -3.60 -17.69 6.74
CA ALA A 328 -2.64 -17.41 5.68
C ALA A 328 -2.25 -18.68 4.91
N ILE A 329 -2.05 -19.80 5.60
CA ILE A 329 -1.75 -21.09 4.98
C ILE A 329 -2.90 -21.54 4.08
N ARG A 330 -4.13 -21.59 4.60
CA ARG A 330 -5.32 -22.06 3.86
C ARG A 330 -5.60 -21.25 2.60
N HIS A 331 -5.33 -19.94 2.65
CA HIS A 331 -5.76 -19.01 1.61
C HIS A 331 -4.66 -18.56 0.66
N HIS A 332 -3.40 -18.54 1.10
CA HIS A 332 -2.28 -18.06 0.29
C HIS A 332 -1.21 -19.13 0.04
N PHE A 333 -1.18 -20.20 0.84
CA PHE A 333 -0.18 -21.27 0.73
C PHE A 333 -0.82 -22.67 0.77
N ARG A 334 -1.88 -22.90 -0.02
CA ARG A 334 -2.60 -24.19 -0.03
C ARG A 334 -1.71 -25.43 -0.24
N HIS A 335 -0.60 -25.26 -0.95
CA HIS A 335 0.34 -26.35 -1.22
C HIS A 335 1.04 -26.89 0.04
N ILE A 336 1.08 -26.13 1.15
CA ILE A 336 1.61 -26.59 2.44
C ILE A 336 0.53 -27.00 3.45
N GLU A 337 -0.76 -26.82 3.15
CA GLU A 337 -1.85 -27.19 4.07
C GLU A 337 -1.85 -28.70 4.39
N ASN A 338 -1.45 -29.52 3.41
CA ASN A 338 -1.35 -30.97 3.53
C ASN A 338 0.04 -31.46 3.97
N MET A 339 0.98 -30.57 4.30
CA MET A 339 2.25 -30.99 4.90
C MET A 339 2.00 -31.52 6.31
N ASN A 340 2.62 -32.65 6.64
CA ASN A 340 2.42 -33.32 7.93
C ASN A 340 2.69 -32.38 9.11
N LYS A 341 1.79 -32.42 10.11
CA LYS A 341 2.01 -31.79 11.43
C LYS A 341 3.15 -32.51 12.16
N SER A 342 4.40 -32.12 11.90
CA SER A 342 5.45 -32.33 12.89
C SER A 342 5.34 -31.20 13.91
N GLU A 343 4.93 -31.51 15.14
CA GLU A 343 4.98 -30.55 16.26
C GLU A 343 6.41 -30.23 16.70
N SER A 344 7.39 -31.04 16.27
CA SER A 344 8.81 -30.81 16.52
C SER A 344 9.45 -29.98 15.41
N LEU A 345 10.15 -28.91 15.79
CA LEU A 345 11.31 -28.44 15.02
C LEU A 345 12.34 -29.56 15.08
N SER A 346 12.57 -30.26 13.96
CA SER A 346 13.68 -31.21 13.88
C SER A 346 14.98 -30.39 13.95
N PHE A 347 15.75 -30.57 15.02
CA PHE A 347 17.13 -30.10 15.05
C PHE A 347 17.98 -31.23 14.49
N SER A 348 18.47 -31.06 13.27
CA SER A 348 19.45 -31.97 12.71
C SER A 348 20.82 -31.41 13.08
N THR A 349 21.56 -32.11 13.93
CA THR A 349 22.99 -31.86 14.11
C THR A 349 23.69 -32.25 12.80
N GLY A 350 24.23 -31.26 12.08
CA GLY A 350 25.23 -31.53 11.05
C GLY A 350 26.50 -32.10 11.70
N ASP A 351 27.38 -32.70 10.89
CA ASP A 351 28.68 -33.27 11.33
C ASP A 351 29.67 -32.22 11.93
N GLU A 352 29.24 -30.97 12.07
CA GLU A 352 29.91 -29.92 12.85
C GLU A 352 28.86 -29.29 13.76
N ASP A 353 29.24 -29.00 15.01
CA ASP A 353 28.45 -28.69 16.22
C ASP A 353 27.50 -27.44 16.16
N HIS A 354 26.92 -27.16 14.99
CA HIS A 354 25.91 -26.15 14.75
C HIS A 354 24.55 -26.81 14.51
N SER A 355 23.63 -26.62 15.46
CA SER A 355 22.23 -27.05 15.30
C SER A 355 21.60 -26.32 14.11
N VAL A 356 21.32 -27.03 13.01
CA VAL A 356 20.53 -26.50 11.90
C VAL A 356 19.07 -26.79 12.21
N VAL A 357 18.26 -25.74 12.32
CA VAL A 357 16.81 -25.89 12.46
C VAL A 357 16.27 -26.35 11.11
N ASP A 358 15.82 -27.59 11.03
CA ASP A 358 15.10 -28.08 9.87
C ASP A 358 13.67 -27.53 9.90
N LEU A 359 13.50 -26.42 9.19
CA LEU A 359 12.24 -25.71 9.03
C LEU A 359 11.30 -26.36 8.02
N THR A 360 11.74 -27.42 7.30
CA THR A 360 10.94 -28.04 6.23
C THR A 360 9.81 -28.92 6.75
N SER A 361 9.91 -29.39 8.00
CA SER A 361 8.92 -30.25 8.66
C SER A 361 7.81 -29.48 9.38
N ASN A 362 7.99 -28.17 9.63
CA ASN A 362 7.00 -27.33 10.30
C ASN A 362 6.23 -26.50 9.26
N LYS A 363 4.91 -26.72 9.15
CA LYS A 363 4.04 -25.99 8.21
C LYS A 363 4.15 -24.46 8.35
N TYR A 364 4.43 -23.93 9.54
CA TYR A 364 4.57 -22.49 9.77
C TYR A 364 5.93 -21.94 9.33
N ALA A 365 6.93 -22.80 9.16
CA ALA A 365 8.27 -22.43 8.74
C ALA A 365 8.51 -22.60 7.22
N GLY A 366 7.61 -23.31 6.52
CA GLY A 366 7.55 -23.33 5.05
C GLY A 366 7.25 -21.96 4.40
N ASN A 367 6.77 -20.99 5.17
CA ASN A 367 6.45 -19.63 4.70
C ASN A 367 7.69 -18.77 4.36
N SER A 368 8.90 -19.20 4.70
CA SER A 368 10.11 -18.36 4.55
C SER A 368 10.78 -18.41 3.17
N PHE A 369 10.29 -19.23 2.23
CA PHE A 369 10.96 -19.45 0.96
C PHE A 369 9.98 -19.51 -0.22
N ARG A 370 9.49 -18.35 -0.69
CA ARG A 370 9.30 -18.04 -2.13
C ARG A 370 8.74 -16.65 -2.36
#